data_AF-A0A6N8BW34-F1
#
_entry.id   AF-A0A6N8BW34-F1
#
_cell.length_a   1.000
_cell.length_b   1.000
_cell.length_c   1.000
_cell.angle_alpha   90.00
_cell.angle_beta   90.00
_cell.angle_gamma   90.00
#
_symmetry.space_group_name_H-M   'P 1'
#
loop_
_entity.id
_entity.type
_entity.pdbx_description
1 polymer ?
#
loop_
_entity_poly.entity_id
_entity_poly.type
_entity_poly.pdbx_seq_one_letter_code
_entity_poly.pdbx_strand_id
1 'polypeptide(L)'
;MSKVYFPIRYIDVPASDPHRGDPAYRVSYGVEHWADGSAQHVYKVQMVYGGIVAGRKSPSFPANSDDLERVIAALTQVKSGHGKSGRGQMSALSSLVEES
;
A
#
# COMPACT_ATOMS: atom_id res chain seq x y z
N MET A 1 13.08 11.60 6.90
CA MET A 1 12.04 11.96 5.90
C MET A 1 10.71 11.48 6.44
N SER A 2 9.75 12.39 6.62
CA SER A 2 8.38 12.07 7.00
C SER A 2 7.76 11.11 5.98
N LYS A 3 6.93 10.16 6.46
CA LYS A 3 6.18 9.28 5.58
C LYS A 3 5.17 10.14 4.82
N VAL A 4 5.28 10.12 3.50
CA VAL A 4 4.43 10.91 2.58
C VAL A 4 3.07 10.25 2.37
N TYR A 5 2.96 8.95 2.67
CA TYR A 5 1.77 8.13 2.41
C TYR A 5 1.27 7.43 3.68
N PHE A 6 -0.05 7.51 3.92
CA PHE A 6 -0.75 6.94 5.06
C PHE A 6 -1.84 5.97 4.57
N PRO A 7 -1.62 4.65 4.64
CA PRO A 7 -2.61 3.66 4.20
C PRO A 7 -3.81 3.62 5.16
N ILE A 8 -5.02 3.70 4.61
CA ILE A 8 -6.28 3.55 5.36
C ILE A 8 -6.76 2.10 5.31
N ARG A 9 -6.65 1.45 4.15
CA ARG A 9 -6.99 0.04 3.95
C ARG A 9 -6.12 -0.60 2.88
N TYR A 10 -5.90 -1.91 2.98
CA TYR A 10 -5.06 -2.63 2.02
C TYR A 10 -5.37 -4.13 1.91
N ILE A 11 -4.97 -4.72 0.80
CA ILE A 11 -4.92 -6.15 0.55
C ILE A 11 -3.48 -6.50 0.17
N ASP A 12 -2.93 -7.56 0.75
CA ASP A 12 -1.65 -8.12 0.34
C ASP A 12 -1.91 -9.26 -0.65
N VAL A 13 -1.37 -9.14 -1.86
CA VAL A 13 -1.45 -10.15 -2.92
C VAL A 13 -0.09 -10.86 -2.97
N PRO A 14 0.01 -12.16 -2.66
CA PRO A 14 1.26 -12.89 -2.75
C PRO A 14 1.85 -12.79 -4.16
N ALA A 15 3.13 -12.45 -4.28
CA ALA A 15 3.81 -12.43 -5.57
C ALA A 15 4.19 -13.86 -5.98
N SER A 16 4.12 -14.16 -7.28
CA SER A 16 4.52 -15.47 -7.79
C SER A 16 6.03 -15.53 -8.03
N ASP A 17 6.53 -16.72 -8.38
CA ASP A 17 7.89 -16.89 -8.88
C ASP A 17 8.16 -15.93 -10.06
N PRO A 18 9.36 -15.35 -10.19
CA PRO A 18 10.63 -15.70 -9.52
C PRO A 18 10.89 -14.91 -8.24
N HIS A 19 9.89 -14.26 -7.66
CA HIS A 19 10.09 -13.51 -6.44
C HIS A 19 10.40 -14.42 -5.24
N ARG A 20 11.62 -14.32 -4.70
CA ARG A 20 12.04 -15.14 -3.55
C ARG A 20 11.66 -14.50 -2.21
N GLY A 21 11.38 -15.33 -1.20
CA GLY A 21 11.19 -14.90 0.19
C GLY A 21 9.77 -14.39 0.49
N ASP A 22 8.76 -15.05 -0.09
CA ASP A 22 7.33 -14.79 0.10
C ASP A 22 6.91 -13.30 0.06
N PRO A 23 7.35 -12.53 -0.96
CA PRO A 23 6.94 -11.14 -1.05
C PRO A 23 5.49 -11.02 -1.50
N ALA A 24 4.92 -9.84 -1.27
CA ALA A 24 3.57 -9.53 -1.68
C ALA A 24 3.48 -8.14 -2.30
N TYR A 25 2.50 -7.93 -3.17
CA TYR A 25 2.05 -6.61 -3.57
C TYR A 25 1.02 -6.12 -2.56
N ARG A 26 1.34 -5.04 -1.85
CA ARG A 26 0.35 -4.32 -1.04
C ARG A 26 -0.41 -3.36 -1.92
N VAL A 27 -1.67 -3.68 -2.18
CA VAL A 27 -2.62 -2.85 -2.88
C VAL A 27 -3.43 -2.08 -1.84
N SER A 28 -3.35 -0.76 -1.87
CA SER A 28 -3.84 0.07 -0.76
C SER A 28 -4.57 1.33 -1.22
N TYR A 29 -5.49 1.80 -0.38
CA TYR A 29 -6.12 3.10 -0.45
C TYR A 29 -5.71 3.91 0.78
N GLY A 30 -5.32 5.16 0.58
CA GLY A 30 -4.81 6.01 1.64
C GLY A 30 -4.66 7.47 1.23
N VAL A 31 -4.02 8.24 2.08
CA VAL A 31 -3.75 9.67 1.85
C VAL A 31 -2.27 9.86 1.55
N GLU A 32 -1.95 10.59 0.48
CA GLU A 32 -0.58 11.00 0.14
C GLU A 32 -0.45 12.52 0.16
N HIS A 33 0.59 13.03 0.82
CA HIS A 33 0.92 14.45 0.83
C HIS A 33 1.76 14.79 -0.40
N TRP A 34 1.29 15.65 -1.26
CA TRP A 34 1.99 16.01 -2.50
C TRP A 34 2.90 17.22 -2.27
N ALA A 35 3.80 17.48 -3.23
CA ALA A 35 4.81 18.53 -3.11
C ALA A 35 4.22 19.94 -3.01
N ASP A 36 2.97 20.12 -3.46
CA ASP A 36 2.19 21.34 -3.34
C ASP A 36 1.55 21.54 -1.95
N GLY A 37 1.80 20.61 -1.02
CA GLY A 37 1.24 20.62 0.33
C GLY A 37 -0.17 20.04 0.43
N SER A 38 -0.78 19.62 -0.68
CA SER A 38 -2.11 19.03 -0.69
C SER A 38 -2.09 17.58 -0.21
N ALA A 39 -3.16 17.14 0.46
CA ALA A 39 -3.36 15.75 0.87
C ALA A 39 -4.38 15.09 -0.07
N GLN A 40 -3.94 14.08 -0.83
CA GLN A 40 -4.75 13.43 -1.85
C GLN A 40 -5.09 12.00 -1.48
N HIS A 41 -6.34 11.60 -1.71
CA HIS A 41 -6.73 10.20 -1.61
C HIS A 41 -6.24 9.45 -2.86
N VAL A 42 -5.41 8.43 -2.66
CA VAL A 42 -4.77 7.69 -3.75
C VAL A 42 -4.88 6.19 -3.55
N TYR A 43 -4.84 5.47 -4.68
CA TYR A 43 -4.58 4.04 -4.72
C TYR A 43 -3.09 3.83 -4.98
N LYS A 44 -2.47 2.94 -4.21
CA LYS A 44 -1.03 2.70 -4.31
C LYS A 44 -0.73 1.21 -4.23
N VAL A 45 0.12 0.75 -5.13
CA VAL A 45 0.68 -0.60 -5.13
C VAL A 45 2.15 -0.51 -4.73
N GLN A 46 2.56 -1.28 -3.74
CA GLN A 46 3.95 -1.31 -3.26
C GLN A 46 4.37 -2.74 -2.98
N MET A 47 5.65 -3.06 -3.16
CA MET A 47 6.19 -4.35 -2.76
C MET A 47 6.33 -4.45 -1.24
N VAL A 48 6.08 -5.63 -0.70
CA VAL A 48 6.27 -5.99 0.71
C VAL A 48 7.20 -7.20 0.77
N TYR A 49 8.23 -7.12 1.60
CA TYR A 49 9.16 -8.22 1.89
C TYR A 49 9.20 -8.42 3.41
N GLY A 50 8.94 -9.63 3.90
CA GLY A 50 8.93 -9.91 5.34
C GLY A 50 7.98 -9.00 6.14
N GLY A 51 6.83 -8.63 5.55
CA GLY A 51 5.86 -7.71 6.15
C GLY A 51 6.21 -6.21 6.06
N ILE A 52 7.38 -5.84 5.52
CA ILE A 52 7.85 -4.45 5.41
C ILE A 52 7.67 -3.93 3.98
N VAL A 53 7.06 -2.76 3.84
CA VAL A 53 6.89 -2.07 2.55
C VAL A 53 8.24 -1.57 2.02
N ALA A 54 8.62 -1.99 0.82
CA ALA A 54 9.82 -1.52 0.13
C ALA A 54 9.56 -0.18 -0.60
N GLY A 55 9.71 0.93 0.13
CA GLY A 55 9.25 2.25 -0.33
C GLY A 55 9.89 2.85 -1.59
N ARG A 56 11.07 2.36 -2.04
CA ARG A 56 11.78 2.90 -3.23
C ARG A 56 11.69 2.03 -4.48
N LYS A 57 11.05 0.86 -4.40
CA LYS A 57 10.94 -0.07 -5.53
C LYS A 57 9.55 0.03 -6.13
N SER A 58 9.47 0.44 -7.39
CA SER A 58 8.23 0.30 -8.17
C SER A 58 7.88 -1.18 -8.27
N PRO A 59 6.61 -1.57 -8.06
CA PRO A 59 6.20 -2.94 -8.30
C PRO A 59 6.34 -3.26 -9.80
N SER A 60 6.78 -4.47 -10.10
CA SER A 60 6.80 -5.04 -11.45
C SER A 60 6.16 -6.42 -11.37
N PHE A 61 5.49 -6.82 -12.44
CA PHE A 61 4.73 -8.07 -12.52
C PHE A 61 5.41 -8.97 -13.56
N PRO A 62 5.73 -10.23 -13.24
CA PRO A 62 6.27 -11.15 -14.22
C PRO A 62 5.30 -11.37 -15.38
N ALA A 63 5.75 -11.20 -16.63
CA ALA A 63 4.89 -11.26 -17.82
C ALA A 63 4.23 -12.64 -18.06
N ASN A 64 4.81 -13.71 -17.49
CA ASN A 64 4.31 -15.08 -17.58
C ASN A 64 3.59 -15.54 -16.29
N SER A 65 3.02 -14.60 -15.54
CA SER A 65 2.26 -14.84 -14.31
C SER A 65 0.90 -14.16 -14.36
N ASP A 66 0.04 -14.45 -13.40
CA ASP A 66 -1.25 -13.78 -13.21
C ASP A 66 -1.19 -12.63 -12.17
N ASP A 67 0.02 -12.20 -11.79
CA ASP A 67 0.23 -11.23 -10.70
C ASP A 67 -0.45 -9.89 -11.00
N LEU A 68 -0.40 -9.43 -12.26
CA LEU A 68 -1.03 -8.19 -12.69
C LEU A 68 -2.55 -8.27 -12.53
N GLU A 69 -3.16 -9.36 -12.98
CA GLU A 69 -4.59 -9.62 -12.92
C GLU A 69 -5.06 -9.67 -11.47
N ARG A 70 -4.34 -10.38 -10.60
CA ARG A 70 -4.65 -10.46 -9.16
C ARG A 70 -4.52 -9.12 -8.47
N VAL A 71 -3.56 -8.28 -8.88
CA VAL A 71 -3.39 -6.92 -8.36
C VAL A 71 -4.51 -5.99 -8.82
N ILE A 72 -4.94 -6.07 -10.08
CA ILE A 72 -6.08 -5.31 -10.61
C ILE A 72 -7.39 -5.73 -9.91
N ALA A 73 -7.58 -7.02 -9.69
CA ALA A 73 -8.72 -7.54 -8.93
C ALA A 73 -8.70 -7.01 -7.48
N ALA A 74 -7.55 -7.02 -6.82
CA ALA A 74 -7.39 -6.45 -5.48
C ALA A 74 -7.64 -4.93 -5.46
N LEU A 75 -7.22 -4.19 -6.48
CA LEU A 75 -7.52 -2.75 -6.63
C LEU A 75 -9.03 -2.51 -6.66
N THR A 76 -9.76 -3.34 -7.40
CA THR A 76 -11.23 -3.27 -7.49
C THR A 76 -11.86 -3.54 -6.12
N GLN A 77 -11.38 -4.57 -5.41
CA GLN A 77 -11.87 -4.88 -4.06
C GLN A 77 -11.61 -3.73 -3.08
N VAL A 78 -10.40 -3.15 -3.09
CA VAL A 78 -10.03 -1.99 -2.25
C VAL A 78 -10.87 -0.76 -2.62
N LYS A 79 -11.14 -0.53 -3.90
CA LYS A 79 -12.03 0.55 -4.35
C LYS A 79 -13.45 0.37 -3.80
N SER A 80 -13.95 -0.87 -3.74
CA SER A 80 -15.25 -1.21 -3.13
C SER A 80 -15.24 -1.29 -1.60
N GLY A 81 -14.14 -0.88 -0.94
CA GLY A 81 -14.08 -0.78 0.53
C GLY A 81 -13.56 -2.02 1.27
N HIS A 82 -13.17 -3.09 0.56
CA HIS A 82 -12.61 -4.29 1.19
C HIS A 82 -11.14 -4.11 1.57
N GLY A 83 -10.66 -4.96 2.49
CA GLY A 83 -9.27 -5.03 2.90
C GLY A 83 -9.05 -4.91 4.41
N LYS A 84 -7.82 -5.14 4.83
CA LYS A 84 -7.37 -4.95 6.22
C LYS A 84 -7.28 -3.46 6.53
N SER A 85 -7.57 -3.08 7.77
CA SER A 85 -7.40 -1.69 8.20
C SER A 85 -5.92 -1.32 8.31
N GLY A 86 -5.56 -0.15 7.79
CA GLY A 86 -4.25 0.47 7.98
C GLY A 86 -4.11 1.21 9.33
N ARG A 87 -5.16 1.23 10.18
CA ARG A 87 -5.22 2.01 11.44
C ARG A 87 -4.14 1.71 12.46
N GLY A 88 -3.40 0.61 12.33
CA GLY A 88 -2.19 0.38 13.14
C GLY A 88 -1.14 1.50 13.03
N GLN A 89 -1.23 2.39 12.03
CA GLN A 89 -0.39 3.61 11.92
C GLN A 89 -1.14 4.95 12.12
N MET A 90 -2.48 4.96 12.25
CA MET A 90 -3.26 6.21 12.41
C MET A 90 -3.39 6.68 13.86
N SER A 91 -3.27 5.77 14.84
CA SER A 91 -3.29 6.11 16.28
C SER A 91 -2.16 7.07 16.68
N ALA A 92 -1.05 7.10 15.93
CA ALA A 92 0.09 7.99 16.18
C ALA A 92 -0.13 9.42 15.64
N LEU A 93 -1.11 9.64 14.77
CA LEU A 93 -1.43 10.98 14.24
C LEU A 93 -2.39 11.73 15.15
N SER A 94 -3.39 11.06 15.74
CA SER A 94 -4.32 11.69 16.70
C SER A 94 -3.61 12.22 17.96
N SER A 95 -2.52 11.59 18.38
CA SER A 95 -1.70 12.04 19.51
C SER A 95 -0.77 13.23 19.21
N LEU A 96 -0.65 13.65 17.96
CA LEU A 96 0.20 14.78 17.56
C LEU A 96 -0.58 16.08 17.32
N VAL A 97 -1.92 16.04 17.37
CA VAL A 97 -2.80 17.21 17.17
C VAL A 97 -3.37 17.73 18.50
N GLU A 98 -3.20 17.01 19.61
CA GLU A 98 -3.65 17.43 20.93
C GLU A 98 -2.55 18.13 21.77
N GLU A 99 -1.33 18.25 21.27
CA GLU A 99 -0.20 18.94 21.95
C GLU A 99 0.28 20.23 21.26
N SER A 100 -0.52 20.86 20.39
CA SER A 100 -0.18 22.13 19.74
C SER A 100 -1.16 23.26 20.01
#